data_AF-A0A924NDA8-F1
#
_entry.id   AF-A0A924NDA8-F1
#
_cell.length_a   1.000
_cell.length_b   1.000
_cell.length_c   1.000
_cell.angle_alpha   90.00
_cell.angle_beta   90.00
_cell.angle_gamma   90.00
#
_symmetry.space_group_name_H-M   'P 1'
#
loop_
_entity.id
_entity.type
_entity.pdbx_description
1 polymer ?
#
loop_
_entity_poly.entity_id
_entity_poly.type
_entity_poly.pdbx_seq_one_letter_code
_entity_poly.pdbx_strand_id
1 'polypeptide(L)' 'MMADGVISGGMIPKTETALADLDAGVRAVVILDGRIPNACLLELFTDHGAGSLIRSTEPRVKPR' A
#
# COMPACT_ATOMS: atom_id res chain seq x y z
N MET A 1 3.15 5.65 -13.87
CA MET A 1 3.99 4.59 -13.27
C MET A 1 3.85 3.24 -13.97
N MET A 2 2.64 2.69 -14.17
CA MET A 2 2.45 1.43 -14.90
C MET A 2 2.71 1.57 -16.41
N ALA A 3 2.09 2.58 -17.05
CA ALA A 3 2.31 2.88 -18.46
C ALA A 3 3.78 3.24 -18.78
N ASP A 4 4.47 3.87 -17.82
CA ASP A 4 5.89 4.24 -17.93
C ASP A 4 6.84 3.05 -17.64
N GLY A 5 6.31 1.86 -17.35
CA GLY A 5 7.09 0.63 -17.11
C GLY A 5 7.77 0.53 -15.74
N VAL A 6 7.60 1.50 -14.83
CA VAL A 6 8.19 1.49 -13.48
C VAL A 6 7.57 0.40 -12.61
N ILE A 7 6.25 0.21 -12.70
CA ILE A 7 5.54 -0.90 -12.07
C ILE A 7 5.39 -2.00 -13.13
N SER A 8 6.08 -3.12 -12.92
CA SER A 8 6.15 -4.20 -13.92
C SER A 8 6.05 -5.60 -13.31
N GLY A 9 5.77 -6.59 -14.16
CA GLY A 9 5.72 -8.00 -13.77
C GLY A 9 4.72 -8.27 -12.65
N GLY A 10 5.11 -9.09 -11.68
CA GLY A 10 4.26 -9.45 -10.54
C GLY A 10 3.93 -8.30 -9.58
N MET A 11 4.43 -7.08 -9.82
CA MET A 11 4.01 -5.89 -9.07
C MET A 11 2.70 -5.30 -9.61
N ILE A 12 2.42 -5.47 -10.91
CA ILE A 12 1.17 -5.02 -11.54
C ILE A 12 -0.06 -5.56 -10.78
N PRO A 13 -0.23 -6.88 -10.59
CA PRO A 13 -1.40 -7.40 -9.88
C PRO A 13 -1.44 -7.00 -8.41
N LYS A 14 -0.29 -6.74 -7.76
CA LYS A 14 -0.26 -6.26 -6.36
C LYS A 14 -0.81 -4.84 -6.27
N THR A 15 -0.41 -3.97 -7.20
CA THR A 15 -0.89 -2.59 -7.26
C THR A 15 -2.37 -2.55 -7.65
N GLU A 16 -2.82 -3.37 -8.59
CA GLU A 16 -4.24 -3.46 -8.98
C GLU A 16 -5.13 -3.88 -7.80
N THR A 17 -4.75 -4.93 -7.06
CA THR A 17 -5.49 -5.33 -5.85
C THR A 17 -5.51 -4.20 -4.81
N ALA A 18 -4.38 -3.53 -4.57
CA ALA A 18 -4.34 -2.42 -3.63
C ALA A 18 -5.29 -1.27 -4.03
N LEU A 19 -5.40 -0.96 -5.33
CA LEU A 19 -6.33 0.04 -5.83
C LEU A 19 -7.79 -0.40 -5.67
N ALA A 20 -8.10 -1.67 -5.96
CA ALA A 20 -9.44 -2.23 -5.78
C ALA A 20 -9.88 -2.20 -4.30
N ASP A 21 -8.97 -2.49 -3.37
CA ASP A 21 -9.25 -2.43 -1.93
C ASP A 21 -9.55 -0.99 -1.47
N LEU A 22 -8.82 0.00 -1.99
CA LEU A 22 -9.09 1.42 -1.71
C LEU A 22 -10.47 1.85 -2.23
N ASP A 23 -10.85 1.38 -3.42
CA ASP A 23 -12.18 1.64 -4.00
C ASP A 23 -13.30 0.93 -3.21
N ALA A 24 -13.00 -0.20 -2.58
CA ALA A 24 -13.89 -0.91 -1.65
C ALA A 24 -13.99 -0.26 -0.26
N GLY A 25 -13.27 0.84 -0.01
CA GLY A 25 -13.37 1.62 1.23
C GLY A 25 -12.27 1.34 2.26
N VAL A 26 -11.24 0.57 1.91
CA VAL A 26 -10.03 0.46 2.73
C VAL A 26 -9.32 1.81 2.79
N ARG A 27 -8.86 2.22 3.97
CA ARG A 27 -8.25 3.55 4.18
C ARG A 27 -6.87 3.69 3.52
N ALA A 28 -6.09 2.62 3.55
CA ALA A 28 -4.74 2.55 3.03
C ALA A 28 -4.30 1.09 2.88
N VAL A 29 -3.39 0.84 1.93
CA VAL A 29 -2.76 -0.47 1.71
C VAL A 29 -1.24 -0.27 1.78
N VAL A 30 -0.52 -1.23 2.36
CA VAL A 30 0.94 -1.21 2.39
C VAL A 30 1.47 -2.48 1.72
N ILE A 31 2.40 -2.30 0.78
CA ILE A 31 3.18 -3.41 0.21
C ILE A 31 4.49 -3.50 0.99
N LEU A 32 4.68 -4.59 1.74
CA LEU A 32 5.81 -4.82 2.65
C LEU A 32 6.90 -5.72 2.05
N ASP A 33 8.16 -5.51 2.44
CA ASP A 33 9.20 -6.52 2.27
C ASP A 33 9.10 -7.59 3.36
N GLY A 34 8.43 -8.70 3.04
CA GLY A 34 8.22 -9.82 3.96
C GLY A 34 9.48 -10.58 4.38
N ARG A 35 10.66 -10.27 3.81
CA ARG A 35 11.94 -10.90 4.22
C ARG A 35 12.50 -10.26 5.49
N ILE A 36 12.07 -9.04 5.83
CA ILE A 36 12.51 -8.34 7.03
C ILE A 36 11.84 -8.96 8.26
N PRO A 37 12.59 -9.39 9.28
CA PRO A 37 12.00 -9.88 10.52
C PRO A 37 11.08 -8.83 11.14
N ASN A 38 9.88 -9.25 11.52
CA ASN A 38 8.87 -8.38 12.13
C ASN A 38 8.42 -7.21 11.23
N ALA A 39 8.50 -7.33 9.89
CA ALA A 39 8.11 -6.27 8.96
C ALA A 39 6.74 -5.63 9.26
N CYS A 40 5.73 -6.44 9.60
CA CYS A 40 4.41 -5.93 9.97
C CYS A 40 4.43 -5.08 11.25
N LEU A 41 5.21 -5.47 12.26
CA LEU A 41 5.33 -4.70 13.50
C LEU A 41 6.10 -3.40 13.26
N LEU A 42 7.17 -3.45 12.45
CA LEU A 42 7.92 -2.25 12.08
C LEU A 42 7.04 -1.23 11.35
N GLU A 43 6.21 -1.68 10.41
CA GLU A 43 5.27 -0.81 9.70
C GLU A 43 4.24 -0.16 10.63
N LEU A 44 3.72 -0.91 11.60
CA LEU A 44 2.66 -0.42 12.47
C LEU A 44 3.16 0.46 13.62
N PHE A 45 4.39 0.22 14.09
CA PHE A 45 4.91 0.80 15.34
C PHE A 45 6.14 1.69 15.14
N THR A 46 6.51 2.03 13.90
CA THR A 46 7.61 2.96 13.63
C THR A 46 7.22 3.99 12.57
N ASP A 47 7.76 5.21 12.71
CA ASP A 47 7.47 6.32 11.77
C ASP A 47 8.14 6.15 10.41
N HIS A 48 9.21 5.34 10.32
CA HIS A 48 9.94 5.14 9.08
C HIS A 48 9.19 4.24 8.09
N GLY A 49 8.34 3.34 8.61
CA GLY A 49 7.71 2.28 7.80
C GLY A 49 8.72 1.29 7.22
N ALA A 50 8.23 0.12 6.81
CA ALA A 50 9.03 -0.92 6.15
C ALA A 50 8.57 -1.19 4.71
N GLY A 51 7.58 -0.45 4.22
CA GLY A 51 6.96 -0.69 2.92
C GLY A 51 6.59 0.56 2.13
N SER A 52 5.88 0.31 1.03
CA SER A 52 5.27 1.35 0.20
C SER A 52 3.81 1.53 0.60
N LEU A 53 3.47 2.70 1.15
CA LEU A 53 2.11 3.08 1.52
C LEU A 53 1.34 3.64 0.31
N ILE A 54 0.22 3.01 -0.01
CA ILE A 54 -0.73 3.46 -1.03
C ILE A 54 -1.99 3.93 -0.33
N ARG A 55 -2.31 5.22 -0.47
CA ARG A 55 -3.52 5.83 0.08
C ARG A 55 -4.00 6.98 -0.78
N SER A 56 -5.26 7.34 -0.61
CA SER A 56 -5.79 8.58 -1.16
C SER A 56 -5.17 9.80 -0.49
N THR A 57 -4.92 10.85 -1.27
CA THR A 57 -4.54 12.17 -0.74
C THR A 57 -5.72 12.86 -0.06
N GLU A 58 -6.95 12.58 -0.51
CA GLU A 58 -8.18 13.08 0.10
C GLU A 58 -8.80 12.03 1.04
N PRO A 59 -9.37 12.42 2.21
CA PRO A 59 -10.02 11.49 3.11
C PRO A 59 -11.27 10.87 2.45
N ARG A 60 -11.21 9.57 2.10
CA ARG A 60 -12.35 8.84 1.52
C ARG A 60 -13.36 8.35 2.57
N VAL A 61 -12.98 8.37 3.84
CA VAL A 61 -13.86 8.05 4.97
C VAL A 61 -14.29 9.36 5.62
N LYS A 62 -15.61 9.63 5.64
CA LYS A 62 -16.17 10.74 6.42
C LYS A 62 -15.82 10.51 7.90
N PRO A 63 -15.24 11.50 8.61
CA PRO A 63 -15.14 11.45 10.06
C PRO A 63 -16.55 11.19 10.61
N ARG A 64 -16.67 10.22 11.51
CA ARG A 64 -17.90 10.03 12.27
C ARG A 64 -18.16 11.22 13.18
#